data_AF-A0A6G8D4D7-F1
#
_entry.id   AF-A0A6G8D4D7-F1
#
_cell.length_a   1.000
_cell.length_b   1.000
_cell.length_c   1.000
_cell.angle_alpha   90.00
_cell.angle_beta   90.00
_cell.angle_gamma   90.00
#
_symmetry.space_group_name_H-M   'P 1'
#
loop_
_entity.id
_entity.type
_entity.pdbx_description
1 polymer ?
#
loop_
_entity_poly.entity_id
_entity_poly.type
_entity_poly.pdbx_seq_one_letter_code
_entity_poly.pdbx_strand_id
1 'polypeptide(L)'
;MNKPFALMALTAALAAPAALAATPVMFSSINNFNTPDANQVAGLRVSALHGKVAEVKGVDFSILGLSETNKTTGVNFGFLFGASKVNQEMTGASLGLLNWNTGHTYGANLGLVNLTNDVHGANLSFVNYSQGNTLVDLGAANFSSTSTVQFGLFNKTDKIEGVQIGLINCADNGFFKCFPIINFAK
;
A
#
# COMPACT_ATOMS: atom_id res chain seq x y z
N MET A 1 6.69 22.92 52.00
CA MET A 1 7.83 22.33 51.25
C MET A 1 8.14 20.97 51.87
N ASN A 2 8.49 19.86 51.21
CA ASN A 2 8.65 19.43 49.80
C ASN A 2 8.79 17.87 49.82
N LYS A 3 8.44 17.02 48.83
CA LYS A 3 7.71 17.06 47.55
C LYS A 3 7.29 15.58 47.22
N PRO A 4 6.00 15.16 47.22
CA PRO A 4 5.65 13.79 46.79
C PRO A 4 5.70 13.60 45.26
N PHE A 5 5.64 14.69 44.50
CA PHE A 5 5.62 14.70 43.03
C PHE A 5 6.89 14.15 42.34
N ALA A 6 8.01 14.01 43.05
CA ALA A 6 9.28 13.57 42.44
C ALA A 6 9.27 12.08 42.02
N LEU A 7 8.58 11.21 42.75
CA LEU A 7 8.64 9.78 42.53
C LEU A 7 7.81 9.33 41.31
N MET A 8 6.65 9.94 41.10
CA MET A 8 5.73 9.63 39.99
C MET A 8 6.23 10.13 38.63
N ALA A 9 7.02 11.23 38.64
CA ALA A 9 7.70 11.71 37.43
C ALA A 9 8.83 10.76 36.98
N LEU A 10 9.51 10.10 37.93
CA LEU A 10 10.62 9.20 37.65
C LEU A 10 10.16 7.89 36.99
N THR A 11 8.99 7.36 37.39
CA THR A 11 8.37 6.18 36.74
C THR A 11 7.79 6.51 35.36
N ALA A 12 7.26 7.72 35.16
CA ALA A 12 6.80 8.17 33.83
C ALA A 12 7.97 8.32 32.84
N ALA A 13 9.14 8.76 33.28
CA ALA A 13 10.34 8.87 32.44
C ALA A 13 10.89 7.52 31.96
N LEU A 14 10.70 6.45 32.74
CA LEU A 14 11.08 5.07 32.38
C LEU A 14 10.09 4.40 31.41
N ALA A 15 8.92 5.01 31.19
CA ALA A 15 7.88 4.52 30.27
C ALA A 15 7.78 5.34 28.98
N ALA A 16 8.70 6.29 28.76
CA ALA A 16 8.83 6.92 27.44
C ALA A 16 9.29 5.84 26.44
N PRO A 17 8.51 5.53 25.39
CA PRO A 17 9.03 4.67 24.33
C PRO A 17 10.25 5.37 23.74
N ALA A 18 11.36 4.64 23.62
CA ALA A 18 12.53 5.15 22.92
C ALA A 18 12.11 5.44 21.48
N ALA A 19 11.85 6.71 21.17
CA ALA A 19 11.60 7.16 19.82
C ALA A 19 12.90 7.00 19.04
N LEU A 20 13.05 5.83 18.41
CA LEU A 20 14.12 5.56 17.46
C LEU A 20 14.11 6.69 16.43
N ALA A 21 15.14 7.53 16.46
CA ALA A 21 15.17 8.74 15.66
C ALA A 21 15.07 8.37 14.18
N ALA A 22 13.99 8.82 13.52
CA ALA A 22 13.82 8.61 12.10
C ALA A 22 14.92 9.37 11.34
N THR A 23 15.62 8.70 10.43
CA THR A 23 16.65 9.35 9.61
C THR A 23 15.99 10.15 8.47
N PRO A 24 16.47 11.37 8.14
CA PRO A 24 15.92 12.13 7.01
C PRO A 24 16.27 11.51 5.65
N VAL A 25 17.38 10.78 5.56
CA VAL A 25 17.80 10.08 4.34
C VAL A 25 18.29 8.67 4.72
N MET A 26 17.96 7.67 3.90
CA MET A 26 18.46 6.31 4.03
C MET A 26 18.81 5.71 2.67
N PHE A 27 19.91 4.98 2.61
CA PHE A 27 20.19 4.02 1.55
C PHE A 27 20.00 2.59 2.06
N SER A 28 19.34 1.75 1.27
CA SER A 28 19.05 0.35 1.61
C SER A 28 19.52 -0.62 0.52
N SER A 29 20.03 -1.78 0.92
CA SER A 29 20.46 -2.85 0.02
C SER A 29 20.20 -4.25 0.61
N ILE A 30 20.67 -5.28 -0.09
CA ILE A 30 20.54 -6.70 0.30
C ILE A 30 21.04 -6.98 1.73
N ASN A 31 20.60 -8.11 2.28
CA ASN A 31 20.93 -8.57 3.63
C ASN A 31 20.51 -7.59 4.75
N ASN A 32 19.41 -6.86 4.54
CA ASN A 32 18.88 -5.83 5.44
C ASN A 32 19.87 -4.69 5.73
N PHE A 33 20.81 -4.41 4.82
CA PHE A 33 21.72 -3.29 4.96
C PHE A 33 20.94 -1.97 4.82
N ASN A 34 20.86 -1.20 5.90
CA ASN A 34 20.33 0.16 5.93
C ASN A 34 21.43 1.09 6.44
N THR A 35 21.63 2.24 5.78
CA THR A 35 22.53 3.29 6.26
C THR A 35 21.87 4.67 6.16
N PRO A 36 21.77 5.45 7.26
CA PRO A 36 22.12 5.07 8.65
C PRO A 36 21.33 3.85 9.16
N ASP A 37 21.88 3.16 10.16
CA ASP A 37 21.19 2.04 10.82
C ASP A 37 20.03 2.59 11.66
N ALA A 38 18.86 2.60 11.05
CA ALA A 38 17.60 3.06 11.61
C ALA A 38 16.46 2.22 11.04
N ASN A 39 15.33 2.16 11.75
CA ASN A 39 14.15 1.42 11.33
C ASN A 39 12.99 2.32 10.87
N GLN A 40 13.23 3.63 10.78
CA GLN A 40 12.26 4.65 10.34
C GLN A 40 12.96 5.71 9.50
N VAL A 41 12.30 6.18 8.45
CA VAL A 41 12.77 7.25 7.56
C VAL A 41 11.74 8.37 7.52
N ALA A 42 12.18 9.62 7.72
CA ALA A 42 11.35 10.83 7.68
C ALA A 42 11.90 11.79 6.62
N GLY A 43 11.79 11.39 5.35
CA GLY A 43 12.35 12.09 4.20
C GLY A 43 12.48 11.17 2.98
N LEU A 44 13.70 10.79 2.60
CA LEU A 44 13.97 9.99 1.39
C LEU A 44 14.66 8.66 1.72
N ARG A 45 14.07 7.54 1.30
CA ARG A 45 14.77 6.24 1.23
C ARG A 45 15.10 5.89 -0.22
N VAL A 46 16.27 5.30 -0.45
CA VAL A 46 16.69 4.72 -1.73
C VAL A 46 17.06 3.24 -1.52
N SER A 47 16.18 2.33 -1.95
CA SER A 47 16.38 0.88 -1.92
C SER A 47 16.93 0.40 -3.26
N ALA A 48 18.24 0.12 -3.32
CA ALA A 48 18.90 -0.27 -4.57
C ALA A 48 18.49 -1.67 -5.05
N LEU A 49 18.39 -2.64 -4.14
CA LEU A 49 18.14 -4.06 -4.45
C LEU A 49 17.08 -4.68 -3.52
N HIS A 50 17.28 -4.55 -2.21
CA HIS A 50 16.28 -4.83 -1.19
C HIS A 50 16.42 -3.79 -0.09
N GLY A 51 15.42 -3.65 0.77
CA GLY A 51 15.49 -2.75 1.91
C GLY A 51 14.26 -2.90 2.78
N LYS A 52 14.44 -3.14 4.08
CA LYS A 52 13.34 -3.33 5.01
C LYS A 52 13.44 -2.35 6.18
N VAL A 53 12.37 -1.60 6.40
CA VAL A 53 12.19 -0.70 7.56
C VAL A 53 10.76 -0.82 8.09
N ALA A 54 10.51 -0.36 9.31
CA ALA A 54 9.16 -0.32 9.86
C ALA A 54 8.33 0.78 9.19
N GLU A 55 8.87 1.99 9.03
CA GLU A 55 8.09 3.14 8.54
C GLU A 55 8.89 4.05 7.59
N VAL A 56 8.25 4.52 6.51
CA VAL A 56 8.71 5.66 5.71
C VAL A 56 7.65 6.76 5.70
N LYS A 57 8.03 7.97 6.12
CA LYS A 57 7.25 9.20 6.00
C LYS A 57 7.96 10.12 5.00
N GLY A 58 7.48 10.16 3.76
CA GLY A 58 8.13 10.87 2.65
C GLY A 58 8.17 10.03 1.37
N VAL A 59 9.34 9.91 0.75
CA VAL A 59 9.54 9.20 -0.53
C VAL A 59 10.37 7.94 -0.32
N ASP A 60 9.89 6.81 -0.83
CA ASP A 60 10.63 5.55 -0.89
C ASP A 60 10.92 5.17 -2.35
N PHE A 61 12.19 5.23 -2.75
CA PHE A 61 12.63 5.04 -4.14
C PHE A 61 13.31 3.67 -4.31
N SER A 62 12.72 2.78 -5.10
CA SER A 62 13.24 1.43 -5.39
C SER A 62 13.80 1.35 -6.81
N ILE A 63 14.94 0.67 -7.00
CA ILE A 63 15.68 0.71 -8.29
C ILE A 63 15.75 -0.64 -9.01
N LEU A 64 16.30 -1.69 -8.40
CA LEU A 64 16.51 -2.99 -9.04
C LEU A 64 15.99 -4.16 -8.18
N GLY A 65 15.03 -3.89 -7.30
CA GLY A 65 14.32 -4.91 -6.55
C GLY A 65 13.36 -4.34 -5.52
N LEU A 66 13.17 -5.08 -4.42
CA LEU A 66 12.00 -4.92 -3.54
C LEU A 66 12.28 -4.03 -2.33
N SER A 67 11.64 -2.86 -2.29
CA SER A 67 11.58 -2.02 -1.10
C SER A 67 10.41 -2.45 -0.22
N GLU A 68 10.68 -2.85 1.02
CA GLU A 68 9.67 -3.30 1.98
C GLU A 68 9.52 -2.29 3.14
N THR A 69 8.27 -1.94 3.47
CA THR A 69 7.88 -1.20 4.68
C THR A 69 6.77 -1.95 5.42
N ASN A 70 6.57 -1.66 6.71
CA ASN A 70 5.29 -2.00 7.34
C ASN A 70 4.27 -0.88 7.08
N LYS A 71 4.69 0.38 7.24
CA LYS A 71 3.88 1.57 6.95
C LYS A 71 4.60 2.53 6.01
N THR A 72 3.86 3.11 5.07
CA THR A 72 4.31 4.26 4.27
C THR A 72 3.30 5.40 4.35
N THR A 73 3.76 6.62 4.61
CA THR A 73 2.99 7.86 4.44
C THR A 73 3.72 8.76 3.45
N GLY A 74 3.23 8.82 2.21
CA GLY A 74 3.85 9.59 1.12
C GLY A 74 3.85 8.84 -0.20
N VAL A 75 5.03 8.70 -0.83
CA VAL A 75 5.16 8.14 -2.18
C VAL A 75 6.15 6.97 -2.21
N ASN A 76 5.68 5.78 -2.59
CA ASN A 76 6.58 4.71 -3.06
C ASN A 76 6.78 4.87 -4.58
N PHE A 77 8.02 4.81 -5.07
CA PHE A 77 8.36 4.93 -6.48
C PHE A 77 9.31 3.80 -6.92
N GLY A 78 8.91 3.02 -7.93
CA GLY A 78 9.70 2.01 -8.61
C GLY A 78 10.27 2.52 -9.91
N PHE A 79 11.58 2.65 -9.97
CA PHE A 79 12.35 2.91 -11.19
C PHE A 79 12.93 1.59 -11.73
N LEU A 80 13.19 1.49 -13.04
CA LEU A 80 13.71 0.28 -13.71
C LEU A 80 12.95 -1.01 -13.33
N PHE A 81 13.48 -1.83 -12.41
CA PHE A 81 12.88 -3.08 -11.91
C PHE A 81 12.53 -3.00 -10.41
N GLY A 82 12.48 -1.79 -9.87
CA GLY A 82 12.04 -1.49 -8.52
C GLY A 82 10.56 -1.84 -8.31
N ALA A 83 10.29 -2.49 -7.18
CA ALA A 83 8.96 -2.80 -6.69
C ALA A 83 8.84 -2.38 -5.23
N SER A 84 7.63 -1.98 -4.81
CA SER A 84 7.35 -1.63 -3.41
C SER A 84 6.41 -2.65 -2.77
N LYS A 85 6.68 -3.00 -1.51
CA LYS A 85 5.81 -3.81 -0.67
C LYS A 85 5.52 -3.11 0.65
N VAL A 86 4.25 -2.86 0.94
CA VAL A 86 3.79 -2.26 2.21
C VAL A 86 2.97 -3.31 2.96
N ASN A 87 3.48 -3.77 4.10
CA ASN A 87 2.89 -4.92 4.79
C ASN A 87 1.57 -4.60 5.53
N GLN A 88 1.38 -3.37 6.03
CA GLN A 88 0.25 -3.01 6.90
C GLN A 88 -0.58 -1.83 6.40
N GLU A 89 0.05 -0.69 6.08
CA GLU A 89 -0.69 0.55 5.81
C GLU A 89 0.07 1.48 4.85
N MET A 90 -0.52 1.75 3.69
CA MET A 90 -0.03 2.73 2.72
C MET A 90 -0.98 3.93 2.70
N THR A 91 -0.48 5.13 2.98
CA THR A 91 -1.22 6.39 2.81
C THR A 91 -0.49 7.26 1.80
N GLY A 92 -1.14 7.63 0.70
CA GLY A 92 -0.54 8.44 -0.38
C GLY A 92 -0.55 7.74 -1.74
N ALA A 93 0.61 7.49 -2.34
CA ALA A 93 0.71 6.89 -3.66
C ALA A 93 1.83 5.84 -3.79
N SER A 94 1.58 4.77 -4.54
CA SER A 94 2.62 3.86 -5.03
C SER A 94 2.65 3.88 -6.55
N LEU A 95 3.82 4.08 -7.14
CA LEU A 95 4.03 4.13 -8.58
C LEU A 95 5.14 3.15 -8.95
N GLY A 96 4.93 2.17 -9.82
CA GLY A 96 5.98 1.22 -10.21
C GLY A 96 5.48 0.09 -11.09
N LEU A 97 6.36 -0.84 -11.48
CA LEU A 97 5.93 -2.02 -12.26
C LEU A 97 5.03 -2.93 -11.40
N LEU A 98 5.38 -3.10 -10.13
CA LEU A 98 4.66 -3.89 -9.14
C LEU A 98 4.49 -3.08 -7.84
N ASN A 99 3.23 -2.87 -7.43
CA ASN A 99 2.87 -2.34 -6.12
C ASN A 99 2.21 -3.44 -5.29
N TRP A 100 2.76 -3.80 -4.12
CA TRP A 100 2.26 -4.89 -3.29
C TRP A 100 1.86 -4.39 -1.89
N ASN A 101 0.59 -4.05 -1.67
CA ASN A 101 0.10 -3.55 -0.38
C ASN A 101 -0.78 -4.61 0.31
N THR A 102 -0.25 -5.36 1.27
CA THR A 102 -0.97 -6.50 1.88
C THR A 102 -1.96 -6.12 2.98
N GLY A 103 -2.01 -4.85 3.38
CA GLY A 103 -2.99 -4.32 4.32
C GLY A 103 -3.84 -3.22 3.69
N HIS A 104 -4.05 -2.12 4.42
CA HIS A 104 -4.94 -1.05 3.98
C HIS A 104 -4.18 -0.01 3.13
N THR A 105 -4.77 0.37 2.00
CA THR A 105 -4.34 1.52 1.18
C THR A 105 -5.34 2.67 1.33
N TYR A 106 -4.85 3.84 1.74
CA TYR A 106 -5.56 5.11 1.73
C TYR A 106 -4.91 6.02 0.68
N GLY A 107 -5.28 5.82 -0.59
CA GLY A 107 -4.61 6.50 -1.70
C GLY A 107 -4.63 5.74 -3.02
N ALA A 108 -3.60 5.92 -3.84
CA ALA A 108 -3.56 5.41 -5.21
C ALA A 108 -2.39 4.46 -5.49
N ASN A 109 -2.64 3.39 -6.27
CA ASN A 109 -1.60 2.49 -6.77
C ASN A 109 -1.57 2.53 -8.29
N LEU A 110 -0.48 3.01 -8.88
CA LEU A 110 -0.28 3.17 -10.32
C LEU A 110 0.80 2.21 -10.81
N GLY A 111 0.52 1.34 -11.78
CA GLY A 111 1.57 0.41 -12.25
C GLY A 111 1.21 -0.51 -13.40
N LEU A 112 1.98 -1.59 -13.57
CA LEU A 112 1.57 -2.70 -14.44
C LEU A 112 0.74 -3.73 -13.66
N VAL A 113 1.15 -4.04 -12.43
CA VAL A 113 0.44 -4.95 -11.53
C VAL A 113 0.28 -4.33 -10.16
N ASN A 114 -0.96 -4.28 -9.66
CA ASN A 114 -1.27 -3.95 -8.27
C ASN A 114 -1.73 -5.23 -7.55
N LEU A 115 -0.99 -5.64 -6.51
CA LEU A 115 -1.37 -6.72 -5.59
C LEU A 115 -1.77 -6.11 -4.25
N THR A 116 -3.06 -6.05 -3.95
CA THR A 116 -3.59 -5.28 -2.83
C THR A 116 -4.50 -6.09 -1.91
N ASN A 117 -4.78 -5.60 -0.69
CA ASN A 117 -5.86 -6.12 0.15
C ASN A 117 -7.06 -5.18 0.09
N ASP A 118 -7.09 -4.14 0.93
CA ASP A 118 -8.14 -3.12 0.94
C ASP A 118 -7.63 -1.81 0.36
N VAL A 119 -8.44 -1.16 -0.48
CA VAL A 119 -8.09 0.08 -1.18
C VAL A 119 -9.19 1.11 -1.05
N HIS A 120 -9.04 1.96 -0.04
CA HIS A 120 -9.79 3.20 0.19
C HIS A 120 -9.26 4.31 -0.72
N GLY A 121 -9.38 4.09 -2.04
CA GLY A 121 -8.87 4.98 -3.07
C GLY A 121 -8.94 4.32 -4.44
N ALA A 122 -7.84 4.33 -5.21
CA ALA A 122 -7.85 3.86 -6.59
C ALA A 122 -6.65 2.99 -6.98
N ASN A 123 -6.92 1.84 -7.58
CA ASN A 123 -5.93 1.02 -8.27
C ASN A 123 -6.00 1.31 -9.78
N LEU A 124 -4.90 1.73 -10.38
CA LEU A 124 -4.76 1.99 -11.82
C LEU A 124 -3.60 1.17 -12.36
N SER A 125 -3.86 0.05 -13.04
CA SER A 125 -2.79 -0.75 -13.63
C SER A 125 -3.25 -1.60 -14.80
N PHE A 126 -2.38 -2.43 -15.38
CA PHE A 126 -2.84 -3.42 -16.38
C PHE A 126 -3.60 -4.58 -15.70
N VAL A 127 -3.14 -5.03 -14.54
CA VAL A 127 -3.81 -6.06 -13.72
C VAL A 127 -3.91 -5.63 -12.26
N ASN A 128 -5.13 -5.37 -11.79
CA ASN A 128 -5.42 -5.15 -10.38
C ASN A 128 -5.92 -6.46 -9.76
N TYR A 129 -5.26 -6.92 -8.69
CA TYR A 129 -5.69 -8.08 -7.90
C TYR A 129 -5.76 -7.71 -6.42
N SER A 130 -6.98 -7.68 -5.90
CA SER A 130 -7.31 -7.29 -4.53
C SER A 130 -7.95 -8.46 -3.78
N GLN A 131 -7.48 -8.75 -2.57
CA GLN A 131 -8.08 -9.78 -1.72
C GLN A 131 -9.25 -9.26 -0.86
N GLY A 132 -9.33 -7.95 -0.64
CA GLY A 132 -10.37 -7.30 0.16
C GLY A 132 -11.25 -6.35 -0.66
N ASN A 133 -11.54 -5.19 -0.06
CA ASN A 133 -12.51 -4.22 -0.58
C ASN A 133 -11.83 -3.09 -1.37
N THR A 134 -12.33 -2.77 -2.55
CA THR A 134 -11.82 -1.68 -3.40
C THR A 134 -12.89 -0.63 -3.71
N LEU A 135 -12.52 0.65 -3.71
CA LEU A 135 -13.43 1.70 -4.16
C LEU A 135 -13.40 1.85 -5.69
N VAL A 136 -12.21 1.96 -6.29
CA VAL A 136 -12.04 2.13 -7.74
C VAL A 136 -10.90 1.25 -8.26
N ASP A 137 -11.20 0.30 -9.15
CA ASP A 137 -10.20 -0.46 -9.91
C ASP A 137 -10.33 -0.14 -11.42
N LEU A 138 -9.26 0.41 -12.01
CA LEU A 138 -9.16 0.69 -13.45
C LEU A 138 -8.00 -0.14 -14.04
N GLY A 139 -8.29 -0.95 -15.06
CA GLY A 139 -7.24 -1.76 -15.70
C GLY A 139 -7.72 -2.65 -16.84
N ALA A 140 -6.84 -3.48 -17.41
CA ALA A 140 -7.27 -4.45 -18.42
C ALA A 140 -8.01 -5.62 -17.77
N ALA A 141 -7.51 -6.09 -16.62
CA ALA A 141 -8.19 -7.08 -15.78
C ALA A 141 -8.23 -6.62 -14.31
N ASN A 142 -9.40 -6.68 -13.70
CA ASN A 142 -9.64 -6.32 -12.31
C ASN A 142 -10.23 -7.51 -11.55
N PHE A 143 -9.67 -7.79 -10.38
CA PHE A 143 -10.13 -8.83 -9.46
C PHE A 143 -10.19 -8.25 -8.05
N SER A 144 -11.33 -8.40 -7.36
CA SER A 144 -11.49 -8.04 -5.95
C SER A 144 -12.38 -9.05 -5.21
N SER A 145 -12.48 -8.99 -3.88
CA SER A 145 -13.58 -9.67 -3.18
C SER A 145 -14.83 -8.79 -3.13
N THR A 146 -14.66 -7.50 -2.85
CA THR A 146 -15.73 -6.49 -2.97
C THR A 146 -15.24 -5.28 -3.74
N SER A 147 -16.07 -4.70 -4.63
CA SER A 147 -15.74 -3.45 -5.34
C SER A 147 -16.92 -2.49 -5.46
N THR A 148 -16.68 -1.19 -5.30
CA THR A 148 -17.67 -0.14 -5.64
C THR A 148 -17.66 0.16 -7.15
N VAL A 149 -16.51 0.43 -7.76
CA VAL A 149 -16.38 0.72 -9.19
C VAL A 149 -15.25 -0.11 -9.81
N GLN A 150 -15.54 -0.83 -10.91
CA GLN A 150 -14.50 -1.42 -11.77
C GLN A 150 -14.66 -0.96 -13.22
N PHE A 151 -13.55 -0.68 -13.90
CA PHE A 151 -13.50 -0.45 -15.34
C PHE A 151 -12.38 -1.26 -15.99
N GLY A 152 -12.71 -2.05 -17.01
CA GLY A 152 -11.69 -2.84 -17.72
C GLY A 152 -12.20 -3.73 -18.85
N LEU A 153 -11.34 -4.58 -19.40
CA LEU A 153 -11.77 -5.59 -20.38
C LEU A 153 -12.45 -6.75 -19.66
N PHE A 154 -11.89 -7.16 -18.51
CA PHE A 154 -12.43 -8.19 -17.64
C PHE A 154 -12.50 -7.69 -16.20
N ASN A 155 -13.70 -7.67 -15.62
CA ASN A 155 -13.94 -7.31 -14.23
C ASN A 155 -14.49 -8.53 -13.49
N LYS A 156 -13.94 -8.85 -12.31
CA LYS A 156 -14.49 -9.88 -11.42
C LYS A 156 -14.46 -9.42 -9.97
N THR A 157 -15.55 -9.68 -9.28
CA THR A 157 -15.64 -9.55 -7.82
C THR A 157 -16.52 -10.66 -7.25
N ASP A 158 -16.52 -10.86 -5.94
CA ASP A 158 -17.57 -11.66 -5.29
C ASP A 158 -18.81 -10.76 -5.09
N LYS A 159 -18.60 -9.51 -4.63
CA LYS A 159 -19.65 -8.51 -4.35
C LYS A 159 -19.44 -7.15 -5.05
N ILE A 160 -20.40 -6.72 -5.85
CA ILE A 160 -20.53 -5.34 -6.34
C ILE A 160 -21.27 -4.49 -5.30
N GLU A 161 -20.78 -3.27 -5.05
CA GLU A 161 -21.49 -2.23 -4.26
C GLU A 161 -21.87 -0.99 -5.09
N GLY A 162 -21.42 -0.91 -6.35
CA GLY A 162 -21.80 0.12 -7.31
C GLY A 162 -21.96 -0.44 -8.71
N VAL A 163 -20.95 -0.27 -9.57
CA VAL A 163 -21.00 -0.63 -10.99
C VAL A 163 -19.68 -1.21 -11.51
N GLN A 164 -19.78 -2.20 -12.39
CA GLN A 164 -18.68 -2.65 -13.24
C GLN A 164 -18.97 -2.25 -14.68
N ILE A 165 -17.96 -1.78 -15.41
CA ILE A 165 -18.05 -1.42 -16.83
C ILE A 165 -16.90 -2.09 -17.58
N GLY A 166 -17.22 -2.87 -18.62
CA GLY A 166 -16.21 -3.66 -19.32
C GLY A 166 -16.77 -4.70 -20.28
N LEU A 167 -15.91 -5.36 -21.05
CA LEU A 167 -16.38 -6.36 -22.02
C LEU A 167 -17.02 -7.57 -21.32
N ILE A 168 -16.48 -7.99 -20.18
CA ILE A 168 -17.01 -9.05 -19.34
C ILE A 168 -16.96 -8.59 -17.87
N ASN A 169 -18.10 -8.63 -17.18
CA ASN A 169 -18.25 -8.16 -15.80
C ASN A 169 -18.92 -9.25 -14.94
N CYS A 170 -18.17 -9.88 -14.04
CA CYS A 170 -18.64 -11.00 -13.23
C CYS A 170 -18.74 -10.66 -11.73
N ALA A 171 -19.86 -11.07 -11.12
CA ALA A 171 -20.13 -10.90 -9.69
C ALA A 171 -21.21 -11.87 -9.20
N ASP A 172 -21.06 -12.45 -8.01
CA ASP A 172 -22.06 -13.39 -7.48
C ASP A 172 -23.38 -12.69 -7.09
N ASN A 173 -23.33 -11.41 -6.70
CA ASN A 173 -24.51 -10.57 -6.46
C ASN A 173 -24.91 -9.68 -7.65
N GLY A 174 -24.29 -9.86 -8.82
CA GLY A 174 -24.60 -9.06 -10.01
C GLY A 174 -26.00 -9.30 -10.56
N PHE A 175 -26.53 -8.35 -11.34
CA PHE A 175 -27.78 -8.47 -12.10
C PHE A 175 -27.84 -9.79 -12.89
N PHE A 176 -26.70 -10.16 -13.48
CA PHE A 176 -26.35 -11.55 -13.81
C PHE A 176 -24.95 -11.88 -13.29
N LYS A 177 -24.67 -13.19 -13.09
CA LYS A 177 -23.36 -13.68 -12.61
C LYS A 177 -22.18 -13.22 -13.47
N CYS A 178 -22.38 -13.12 -14.78
CA CYS A 178 -21.51 -12.41 -15.71
C CYS A 178 -22.37 -11.69 -16.74
N PHE A 179 -22.11 -10.42 -17.01
CA PHE A 179 -22.87 -9.61 -17.98
C PHE A 179 -21.92 -8.71 -18.80
N PRO A 180 -22.15 -8.53 -20.12
CA PRO A 180 -21.28 -7.71 -20.96
C PRO A 180 -21.61 -6.22 -20.82
N ILE A 181 -20.63 -5.37 -21.14
CA ILE A 181 -20.67 -3.89 -21.15
C ILE A 181 -20.80 -3.27 -19.75
N ILE A 182 -21.78 -3.68 -18.95
CA ILE A 182 -22.08 -3.15 -17.62
C ILE A 182 -22.53 -4.28 -16.69
N ASN A 183 -22.31 -4.17 -15.37
CA ASN A 183 -22.99 -4.99 -14.35
C ASN A 183 -23.13 -4.18 -13.05
N PHE A 184 -24.12 -4.50 -12.24
CA PHE A 184 -24.47 -3.80 -10.99
C PHE A 184 -25.12 -4.79 -10.02
N ALA A 185 -25.20 -4.45 -8.73
CA ALA A 185 -25.82 -5.31 -7.73
C ALA A 185 -27.33 -5.51 -7.97
N LYS A 186 -27.83 -6.73 -7.75
CA LYS A 186 -29.26 -7.08 -7.83
C LYS A 186 -30.07 -6.62 -6.62
#